data_AF-H1XZY4-F1
#
_entry.id   AF-H1XZY4-F1
#
_cell.length_a   1.000
_cell.length_b   1.000
_cell.length_c   1.000
_cell.angle_alpha   90.00
_cell.angle_beta   90.00
_cell.angle_gamma   90.00
#
_symmetry.space_group_name_H-M   'P 1'
#
loop_
_entity.id
_entity.type
_entity.pdbx_description
1 polymer ?
#
loop_
_entity_poly.entity_id
_entity_poly.type
_entity_poly.pdbx_seq_one_letter_code
_entity_poly.pdbx_strand_id
1 'polypeptide(L)'
;MKRIIFIIALISLYSCAFAQKKDAGTKAQPKRELPAPFKGGIDTLFQFFKDNLTVSPQIIKAKATGLAMFKLTVDSKGMITSIVVYYADDYLLTQPAIDALRRTNGKWVIPSEVSSYDFIVQFSFNYKPDTSIRPAALKAILDYYQHHSPINATDQVPLNYATLLPTIIVNYE
;
A
#
# COMPACT_ATOMS: atom_id res chain seq x y z
N MET A 1 -25.43 75.13 12.70
CA MET A 1 -25.90 73.82 13.19
C MET A 1 -26.04 72.91 11.99
N LYS A 2 -24.93 72.24 11.70
CA LYS A 2 -24.66 71.32 10.58
C LYS A 2 -24.32 69.99 11.24
N ARG A 3 -24.61 68.87 10.57
CA ARG A 3 -24.51 67.48 11.02
C ARG A 3 -25.87 66.97 11.53
N ILE A 4 -26.69 66.44 10.62
CA ILE A 4 -27.56 65.25 10.73
C ILE A 4 -28.32 65.17 9.37
N ILE A 5 -27.61 65.08 8.26
CA ILE A 5 -28.18 64.70 6.94
C ILE A 5 -27.03 64.14 6.11
N PHE A 6 -26.52 62.93 6.38
CA PHE A 6 -25.51 62.33 5.49
C PHE A 6 -25.32 60.81 5.64
N ILE A 7 -26.34 60.04 6.01
CA ILE A 7 -26.20 58.57 6.08
C ILE A 7 -27.47 57.87 5.56
N ILE A 8 -28.04 58.32 4.43
CA ILE A 8 -29.01 57.54 3.64
C ILE A 8 -28.83 57.90 2.15
N ALA A 9 -27.63 57.67 1.59
CA ALA A 9 -27.39 57.79 0.14
C ALA A 9 -26.08 57.09 -0.27
N LEU A 10 -25.74 55.96 0.35
CA LEU A 10 -24.52 55.21 0.02
C LEU A 10 -24.79 53.71 -0.08
N ILE A 11 -25.88 53.33 -0.76
CA ILE A 11 -26.26 51.91 -0.96
C ILE A 11 -26.37 51.52 -2.45
N SER A 12 -26.33 52.42 -3.43
CA SER A 12 -26.74 52.05 -4.80
C SER A 12 -25.66 52.01 -5.89
N LEU A 13 -24.36 51.98 -5.60
CA LEU A 13 -23.32 52.01 -6.65
C LEU A 13 -22.21 50.94 -6.56
N TYR A 14 -22.40 49.87 -5.80
CA TYR A 14 -21.55 48.67 -5.88
C TYR A 14 -22.32 47.48 -6.45
N SER A 15 -22.81 47.64 -7.68
CA SER A 15 -23.04 46.50 -8.56
C SER A 15 -21.67 46.01 -9.04
N CYS A 16 -20.96 45.26 -8.18
CA CYS A 16 -19.85 44.44 -8.63
C CYS A 16 -20.38 43.49 -9.69
N ALA A 17 -19.97 43.71 -10.94
CA ALA A 17 -20.07 42.74 -12.00
C ALA A 17 -19.31 41.48 -11.55
N PHE A 18 -20.03 40.50 -11.01
CA PHE A 18 -19.54 39.15 -10.90
C PHE A 18 -19.46 38.59 -12.31
N ALA A 19 -18.31 38.77 -12.96
CA ALA A 19 -17.92 37.98 -14.11
C ALA A 19 -17.83 36.53 -13.62
N GLN A 20 -18.88 35.74 -13.88
CA GLN A 20 -18.79 34.28 -13.80
C GLN A 20 -17.75 33.84 -14.83
N LYS A 21 -16.50 33.69 -14.36
CA LYS A 21 -15.49 32.93 -15.08
C LYS A 21 -16.06 31.52 -15.18
N LYS A 22 -16.59 31.19 -16.35
CA LYS A 22 -17.06 29.86 -16.70
C LYS A 22 -15.86 28.95 -16.53
N ASP A 23 -15.79 28.25 -15.40
CA ASP A 23 -14.77 27.25 -15.15
C ASP A 23 -14.84 26.28 -16.31
N ALA A 24 -13.80 26.34 -17.15
CA ALA A 24 -13.62 25.44 -18.25
C ALA A 24 -13.64 24.05 -17.65
N GLY A 25 -14.76 23.34 -17.86
CA GLY A 25 -15.01 22.03 -17.28
C GLY A 25 -13.75 21.21 -17.40
N THR A 26 -13.20 20.82 -16.26
CA THR A 26 -12.11 19.87 -16.15
C THR A 26 -12.53 18.66 -16.96
N LYS A 27 -12.00 18.53 -18.18
CA LYS A 27 -12.20 17.35 -19.01
C LYS A 27 -11.69 16.20 -18.16
N ALA A 28 -12.61 15.38 -17.65
CA ALA A 28 -12.26 14.15 -16.97
C ALA A 28 -11.32 13.40 -17.92
N GLN A 29 -10.05 13.26 -17.53
CA GLN A 29 -9.14 12.47 -18.31
C GLN A 29 -9.73 11.05 -18.37
N PRO A 30 -9.73 10.40 -19.54
CA PRO A 30 -10.20 9.03 -19.65
C PRO A 30 -9.46 8.20 -18.60
N LYS A 31 -10.21 7.41 -17.80
CA LYS A 31 -9.65 6.41 -16.88
C LYS A 31 -8.75 5.51 -17.71
N ARG A 32 -7.43 5.75 -17.68
CA ARG A 32 -6.47 4.84 -18.32
C ARG A 32 -6.59 3.51 -17.59
N GLU A 33 -6.85 2.46 -18.34
CA GLU A 33 -6.76 1.11 -17.82
C GLU A 33 -5.28 0.82 -17.57
N LEU A 34 -4.93 0.61 -16.31
CA LEU A 34 -3.58 0.18 -15.94
C LEU A 34 -3.39 -1.27 -16.40
N PRO A 35 -2.21 -1.62 -16.92
CA PRO A 35 -1.92 -3.02 -17.25
C PRO A 35 -2.02 -3.88 -15.99
N ALA A 36 -2.28 -5.18 -16.17
CA ALA A 36 -2.15 -6.12 -15.08
C ALA A 36 -0.71 -6.06 -14.53
N PRO A 37 -0.52 -5.91 -13.20
CA PRO A 37 0.78 -5.53 -12.61
C PRO A 37 1.85 -6.64 -12.68
N PHE A 38 1.47 -7.85 -13.11
CA PHE A 38 2.32 -9.03 -13.15
C PHE A 38 2.11 -9.80 -14.46
N LYS A 39 3.18 -10.35 -15.02
CA LYS A 39 3.12 -11.21 -16.21
C LYS A 39 2.24 -12.43 -15.91
N GLY A 40 1.20 -12.61 -16.71
CA GLY A 40 0.19 -13.65 -16.49
C GLY A 40 -0.95 -13.25 -15.53
N GLY A 41 -1.01 -11.98 -15.11
CA GLY A 41 -2.11 -11.47 -14.29
C GLY A 41 -1.97 -11.77 -12.79
N ILE A 42 -3.02 -11.41 -12.04
CA ILE A 42 -3.02 -11.48 -10.58
C ILE A 42 -3.00 -12.92 -10.04
N ASP A 43 -3.65 -13.85 -10.74
CA ASP A 43 -3.65 -15.26 -10.31
C ASP A 43 -2.24 -15.86 -10.40
N THR A 44 -1.48 -15.50 -11.43
CA THR A 44 -0.06 -15.89 -11.56
C THR A 44 0.80 -15.28 -10.45
N LEU A 45 0.51 -14.05 -10.01
CA LEU A 45 1.17 -13.43 -8.86
C LEU A 45 0.94 -14.26 -7.59
N PHE A 46 -0.32 -14.60 -7.30
CA PHE A 46 -0.66 -15.39 -6.11
C PHE A 46 -0.06 -16.78 -6.14
N GLN A 47 -0.16 -17.47 -7.28
CA GLN A 47 0.42 -18.79 -7.44
C GLN A 47 1.96 -18.74 -7.29
N PHE A 48 2.60 -17.71 -7.85
CA PHE A 48 4.03 -17.50 -7.67
C PHE A 48 4.41 -17.43 -6.18
N PHE A 49 3.73 -16.60 -5.38
CA PHE A 49 4.05 -16.49 -3.96
C PHE A 49 3.69 -17.75 -3.17
N LYS A 50 2.60 -18.43 -3.52
CA LYS A 50 2.25 -19.72 -2.92
C LYS A 50 3.36 -20.76 -3.11
N ASP A 51 3.97 -20.79 -4.28
CA ASP A 51 5.00 -21.78 -4.62
C ASP A 51 6.41 -21.38 -4.17
N ASN A 52 6.67 -20.07 -4.05
CA ASN A 52 8.03 -19.57 -3.86
C ASN A 52 8.26 -18.89 -2.51
N LEU A 53 7.24 -18.64 -1.69
CA LEU A 53 7.42 -18.06 -0.36
C LEU A 53 7.60 -19.18 0.66
N THR A 54 8.80 -19.28 1.23
CA THR A 54 9.13 -20.23 2.28
C THR A 54 9.13 -19.52 3.62
N VAL A 55 8.29 -19.98 4.55
CA VAL A 55 8.27 -19.46 5.92
C VAL A 55 9.52 -19.92 6.67
N SER A 56 10.19 -19.00 7.35
CA SER A 56 11.45 -19.32 8.04
C SER A 56 11.21 -20.14 9.32
N PRO A 57 12.17 -20.99 9.75
CA PRO A 57 12.06 -21.71 11.01
C PRO A 57 11.85 -20.81 12.23
N GLN A 58 12.34 -19.57 12.18
CA GLN A 58 12.17 -18.59 13.25
C GLN A 58 10.71 -18.12 13.35
N ILE A 59 10.04 -17.87 12.22
CA ILE A 59 8.61 -17.54 12.18
C ILE A 59 7.79 -18.71 12.74
N ILE A 60 8.10 -19.94 12.32
CA ILE A 60 7.42 -21.16 12.78
C ILE A 60 7.57 -21.32 14.30
N LYS A 61 8.81 -21.24 14.79
CA LYS A 61 9.11 -21.38 16.23
C LYS A 61 8.42 -20.31 17.07
N ALA A 62 8.39 -19.07 16.59
CA ALA A 62 7.75 -17.94 17.27
C ALA A 62 6.22 -17.92 17.10
N LYS A 63 5.67 -18.74 16.18
CA LYS A 63 4.26 -18.69 15.75
C LYS A 63 3.85 -17.27 15.32
N ALA A 64 4.79 -16.59 14.67
CA ALA A 64 4.70 -15.20 14.29
C ALA A 64 3.54 -14.96 13.30
N THR A 65 2.56 -14.17 13.72
CA THR A 65 1.35 -13.84 12.95
C THR A 65 1.27 -12.34 12.78
N GLY A 66 0.93 -11.87 11.58
CA GLY A 66 0.82 -10.44 11.33
C GLY A 66 0.96 -10.05 9.87
N LEU A 67 1.11 -8.76 9.65
CA LEU A 67 1.18 -8.10 8.36
C LEU A 67 2.60 -7.59 8.09
N ALA A 68 3.02 -7.69 6.84
CA ALA A 68 4.18 -6.98 6.31
C ALA A 68 3.80 -6.30 5.00
N MET A 69 3.97 -4.98 4.94
CA MET A 69 3.61 -4.12 3.83
C MET A 69 4.87 -3.50 3.23
N PHE A 70 5.01 -3.65 1.93
CA PHE A 70 6.16 -3.19 1.17
C PHE A 70 5.74 -2.22 0.10
N LYS A 71 6.52 -1.16 -0.09
CA LYS A 71 6.52 -0.40 -1.33
C LYS A 71 7.65 -0.93 -2.22
N LEU A 72 7.30 -1.37 -3.42
CA LEU A 72 8.24 -1.75 -4.47
C LEU A 72 8.34 -0.61 -5.47
N THR A 73 9.55 -0.30 -5.91
CA THR A 73 9.76 0.49 -7.12
C THR A 73 10.28 -0.45 -8.20
N VAL A 74 9.62 -0.43 -9.36
CA VAL A 74 9.92 -1.33 -10.49
C VAL A 74 10.26 -0.50 -11.71
N ASP A 75 11.29 -0.89 -12.46
CA ASP A 75 11.69 -0.25 -13.71
C ASP A 75 10.93 -0.77 -14.95
N SER A 76 11.18 -0.16 -16.11
CA SER A 76 10.57 -0.55 -17.39
C SER A 76 10.90 -1.97 -17.86
N LYS A 77 11.88 -2.65 -17.26
CA LYS A 77 12.23 -4.05 -17.53
C LYS A 77 11.52 -5.01 -16.59
N GLY A 78 10.72 -4.50 -15.65
CA GLY A 78 10.06 -5.28 -14.62
C GLY A 78 10.99 -5.69 -13.48
N MET A 79 12.14 -5.02 -13.33
CA MET A 79 13.09 -5.27 -12.26
C MET A 79 12.77 -4.40 -11.05
N ILE A 80 12.82 -4.97 -9.85
CA ILE A 80 12.68 -4.22 -8.61
C ILE A 80 13.97 -3.46 -8.36
N THR A 81 13.89 -2.13 -8.29
CA THR A 81 15.01 -1.23 -7.98
C THR A 81 15.05 -0.85 -6.51
N SER A 82 13.91 -0.89 -5.81
CA SER A 82 13.81 -0.60 -4.39
C SER A 82 12.72 -1.41 -3.71
N ILE A 83 12.98 -1.87 -2.49
CA ILE A 83 12.00 -2.47 -1.58
C ILE A 83 12.07 -1.68 -0.29
N VAL A 84 10.99 -0.97 0.05
CA VAL A 84 10.86 -0.24 1.30
C VAL A 84 9.84 -0.98 2.17
N VAL A 85 10.22 -1.32 3.39
CA VAL A 85 9.27 -1.80 4.41
C VAL A 85 8.46 -0.59 4.86
N TYR A 86 7.22 -0.49 4.40
CA TYR A 86 6.33 0.60 4.79
C TYR A 86 5.79 0.37 6.20
N TYR A 87 5.40 -0.88 6.47
CA TYR A 87 4.93 -1.33 7.76
C TYR A 87 5.26 -2.82 7.92
N ALA A 88 5.59 -3.25 9.13
CA ALA A 88 5.51 -4.66 9.49
C ALA A 88 5.13 -4.79 10.97
N ASP A 89 4.24 -5.71 11.29
CA ASP A 89 3.97 -6.07 12.69
C ASP A 89 5.25 -6.57 13.36
N ASP A 90 6.13 -7.24 12.63
CA ASP A 90 7.42 -7.68 13.18
C ASP A 90 8.48 -7.82 12.10
N TYR A 91 9.73 -7.51 12.45
CA TYR A 91 10.87 -7.67 11.56
C TYR A 91 11.05 -9.10 11.04
N LEU A 92 10.68 -10.12 11.82
CA LEU A 92 10.78 -11.53 11.43
C LEU A 92 9.96 -11.84 10.17
N LEU A 93 8.84 -11.15 9.97
CA LEU A 93 7.95 -11.34 8.81
C LEU A 93 8.55 -10.77 7.52
N THR A 94 9.50 -9.85 7.64
CA THR A 94 9.98 -9.06 6.49
C THR A 94 10.89 -9.85 5.56
N GLN A 95 11.85 -10.60 6.12
CA GLN A 95 12.91 -11.22 5.34
C GLN A 95 12.38 -12.25 4.33
N PRO A 96 11.50 -13.21 4.70
CA PRO A 96 10.97 -14.16 3.74
C PRO A 96 10.15 -13.53 2.61
N ALA A 97 9.41 -12.46 2.94
CA ALA A 97 8.67 -11.69 1.96
C ALA A 97 9.61 -10.94 1.00
N ILE A 98 10.67 -10.29 1.50
CA ILE A 98 11.71 -9.63 0.69
C ILE A 98 12.38 -10.64 -0.26
N ASP A 99 12.72 -11.83 0.24
CA ASP A 99 13.37 -12.86 -0.58
C ASP A 99 12.45 -13.39 -1.67
N ALA A 100 11.16 -13.59 -1.37
CA ALA A 100 10.16 -13.95 -2.36
C ALA A 100 9.95 -12.84 -3.40
N LEU A 101 9.88 -11.57 -2.95
CA LEU A 101 9.79 -10.39 -3.81
C LEU A 101 10.98 -10.31 -4.76
N ARG A 102 12.22 -10.49 -4.30
CA ARG A 102 13.40 -10.46 -5.19
C ARG A 102 13.35 -11.50 -6.30
N ARG A 103 12.73 -12.66 -6.05
CA ARG A 103 12.52 -13.71 -7.08
C ARG A 103 11.48 -13.34 -8.15
N THR A 104 10.73 -12.25 -7.95
CA THR A 104 9.77 -11.74 -8.95
C THR A 104 10.41 -10.83 -10.01
N ASN A 105 11.71 -10.56 -9.94
CA ASN A 105 12.41 -9.72 -10.91
C ASN A 105 12.15 -10.16 -12.36
N GLY A 106 11.83 -9.19 -13.21
CA GLY A 106 11.46 -9.39 -14.60
C GLY A 106 10.03 -9.89 -14.82
N LYS A 107 9.21 -10.04 -13.77
CA LYS A 107 7.80 -10.46 -13.87
C LYS A 107 6.80 -9.31 -13.70
N TRP A 108 7.25 -8.15 -13.23
CA TRP A 108 6.39 -6.98 -13.08
C TRP A 108 6.11 -6.30 -14.42
N VAL A 109 4.94 -5.68 -14.52
CA VAL A 109 4.51 -4.92 -15.70
C VAL A 109 4.11 -3.53 -15.25
N ILE A 110 4.68 -2.50 -15.88
CA ILE A 110 4.38 -1.10 -15.59
C ILE A 110 3.80 -0.43 -16.85
N PRO A 111 3.10 0.72 -16.72
CA PRO A 111 2.65 1.49 -17.88
C PRO A 111 3.83 1.90 -18.77
N SER A 112 3.65 1.87 -20.09
CA SER A 112 4.73 2.13 -21.05
C SER A 112 5.20 3.59 -21.07
N GLU A 113 4.42 4.50 -20.50
CA GLU A 113 4.70 5.94 -20.46
C GLU A 113 5.63 6.33 -19.30
N VAL A 114 5.97 5.40 -18.41
CA VAL A 114 6.81 5.66 -17.23
C VAL A 114 8.07 4.80 -17.24
N SER A 115 9.17 5.35 -16.71
CA SER A 115 10.44 4.62 -16.54
C SER A 115 10.46 3.74 -15.29
N SER A 116 9.64 4.10 -14.30
CA SER A 116 9.47 3.37 -13.05
C SER A 116 8.05 3.54 -12.51
N TYR A 117 7.59 2.55 -11.75
CA TYR A 117 6.27 2.57 -11.14
C TYR A 117 6.30 1.91 -9.76
N ASP A 118 5.48 2.42 -8.85
CA ASP A 118 5.43 1.95 -7.48
C ASP A 118 4.26 0.98 -7.26
N PHE A 119 4.52 -0.10 -6.54
CA PHE A 119 3.50 -1.06 -6.10
C PHE A 119 3.51 -1.17 -4.58
N ILE A 120 2.33 -1.30 -3.97
CA ILE A 120 2.21 -1.67 -2.56
C ILE A 120 1.80 -3.13 -2.50
N VAL A 121 2.59 -3.93 -1.81
CA VAL A 121 2.35 -5.37 -1.65
C VAL A 121 2.23 -5.70 -0.17
N GLN A 122 1.17 -6.41 0.18
CA GLN A 122 0.90 -6.81 1.55
C GLN A 122 1.00 -8.33 1.68
N PHE A 123 1.68 -8.80 2.72
CA PHE A 123 1.74 -10.20 3.12
C PHE A 123 1.06 -10.35 4.47
N SER A 124 0.16 -11.32 4.59
CA SER A 124 -0.48 -11.70 5.85
C SER A 124 -0.04 -13.10 6.24
N PHE A 125 0.76 -13.18 7.30
CA PHE A 125 1.24 -14.43 7.87
C PHE A 125 0.27 -14.92 8.92
N ASN A 126 -0.22 -16.14 8.74
CA ASN A 126 -1.25 -16.76 9.56
C ASN A 126 -0.77 -18.12 10.05
N TYR A 127 -0.53 -18.22 11.36
CA TYR A 127 -0.30 -19.49 12.03
C TYR A 127 -1.62 -20.27 12.13
N LYS A 128 -1.65 -21.48 11.56
CA LYS A 128 -2.78 -22.40 11.60
C LYS A 128 -2.42 -23.61 12.45
N PRO A 129 -2.71 -23.58 13.77
CA PRO A 129 -2.40 -24.71 14.63
C PRO A 129 -3.26 -25.93 14.28
N ASP A 130 -2.72 -27.12 14.54
CA ASP A 130 -3.55 -28.33 14.59
C ASP A 130 -4.71 -28.14 15.58
N THR A 131 -5.89 -28.60 15.16
CA THR A 131 -7.17 -28.55 15.86
C THR A 131 -7.12 -29.09 17.30
N SER A 132 -6.14 -29.94 17.59
CA SER A 132 -5.89 -30.56 18.90
C SER A 132 -5.21 -29.63 19.93
N ILE A 133 -4.59 -28.52 19.53
CA ILE A 133 -3.70 -27.69 20.40
C ILE A 133 -4.27 -26.28 20.68
N ARG A 134 -5.55 -26.03 20.43
CA ARG A 134 -6.14 -24.68 20.39
C ARG A 134 -5.82 -23.73 21.57
N PRO A 135 -5.92 -24.13 22.86
CA PRO A 135 -5.62 -23.20 23.97
C PRO A 135 -4.14 -22.80 24.04
N ALA A 136 -3.22 -23.76 23.87
CA ALA A 136 -1.77 -23.50 23.91
C ALA A 136 -1.30 -22.74 22.66
N ALA A 137 -1.92 -23.02 21.51
CA ALA A 137 -1.68 -22.27 20.28
C ALA A 137 -2.15 -20.82 20.39
N LEU A 138 -3.37 -20.58 20.91
CA LEU A 138 -3.88 -19.24 21.15
C LEU A 138 -2.99 -18.47 22.13
N LYS A 139 -2.59 -19.09 23.24
CA LYS A 139 -1.65 -18.46 24.17
C LYS A 139 -0.37 -18.04 23.46
N ALA A 140 0.22 -18.90 22.65
CA ALA A 140 1.47 -18.59 21.98
C ALA A 140 1.33 -17.48 20.92
N ILE A 141 0.19 -17.41 20.21
CA ILE A 141 -0.14 -16.29 19.33
C ILE A 141 -0.22 -14.98 20.13
N LEU A 142 -0.94 -15.00 21.27
CA LEU A 142 -1.06 -13.82 22.15
C LEU A 142 0.28 -13.41 22.75
N ASP A 143 1.09 -14.37 23.19
CA ASP A 143 2.44 -14.12 23.70
C ASP A 143 3.29 -13.44 22.62
N TYR A 144 3.22 -13.89 21.36
CA TYR A 144 3.91 -13.24 20.26
C TYR A 144 3.45 -11.79 20.04
N TYR A 145 2.13 -11.55 20.00
CA TYR A 145 1.56 -10.20 19.88
C TYR A 145 1.89 -9.25 21.04
N GLN A 146 2.40 -9.73 22.17
CA GLN A 146 2.86 -8.86 23.26
C GLN A 146 4.33 -8.48 23.16
N HIS A 147 5.12 -9.25 22.41
CA HIS A 147 6.58 -9.12 22.38
C HIS A 147 7.14 -8.83 20.98
N HIS A 148 6.26 -8.70 19.98
CA HIS A 148 6.65 -8.36 18.62
C HIS A 148 7.28 -6.96 18.55
N SER A 149 8.18 -6.78 17.58
CA SER A 149 8.91 -5.54 17.35
C SER A 149 8.49 -4.93 16.01
N PRO A 150 7.46 -4.06 15.99
CA PRO A 150 6.94 -3.51 14.76
C PRO A 150 7.92 -2.56 14.09
N ILE A 151 7.90 -2.57 12.76
CA ILE A 151 8.62 -1.63 11.92
C ILE A 151 7.60 -0.65 11.35
N ASN A 152 7.75 0.63 11.72
CA ASN A 152 6.99 1.73 11.14
C ASN A 152 7.95 2.62 10.36
N ALA A 153 7.70 2.82 9.06
CA ALA A 153 8.44 3.82 8.30
C ALA A 153 8.12 5.22 8.86
N THR A 154 9.12 5.92 9.38
CA THR A 154 8.97 7.30 9.88
C THR A 154 8.97 8.31 8.75
N ASP A 155 9.64 7.97 7.64
CA ASP A 155 9.64 8.76 6.43
C ASP A 155 8.44 8.36 5.57
N GLN A 156 7.44 9.23 5.53
CA GLN A 156 6.26 9.02 4.70
C GLN A 156 6.68 8.94 3.24
N VAL A 157 6.58 7.75 2.65
CA VAL A 157 6.83 7.58 1.23
C VAL A 157 5.58 8.04 0.46
N PRO A 158 5.68 9.04 -0.43
CA PRO A 158 4.52 9.50 -1.19
C PRO A 158 3.92 8.35 -2.00
N LEU A 159 2.61 8.10 -1.84
CA LEU A 159 1.86 7.02 -2.51
C LEU A 159 1.06 7.49 -3.73
N ASN A 160 1.28 8.73 -4.15
CA ASN A 160 0.50 9.45 -5.16
C ASN A 160 0.43 8.74 -6.53
N TYR A 161 1.30 7.77 -6.81
CA TYR A 161 1.27 6.95 -8.03
C TYR A 161 1.50 5.45 -7.78
N ALA A 162 1.21 4.96 -6.57
CA ALA A 162 1.40 3.55 -6.25
C ALA A 162 0.12 2.73 -6.51
N THR A 163 0.28 1.56 -7.14
CA THR A 163 -0.84 0.59 -7.23
C THR A 163 -0.82 -0.32 -6.00
N LEU A 164 -1.89 -0.28 -5.21
CA LEU A 164 -2.11 -1.24 -4.14
C LEU A 164 -2.55 -2.60 -4.72
N LEU A 165 -1.78 -3.63 -4.43
CA LEU A 165 -2.11 -5.00 -4.80
C LEU A 165 -2.95 -5.68 -3.72
N PRO A 166 -3.75 -6.68 -4.09
CA PRO A 166 -4.36 -7.60 -3.15
C PRO A 166 -3.34 -8.25 -2.20
N THR A 167 -3.80 -8.56 -0.98
CA THR A 167 -2.97 -9.19 0.04
C THR A 167 -2.62 -10.63 -0.31
N ILE A 168 -1.34 -10.97 -0.17
CA ILE A 168 -0.81 -12.32 -0.28
C ILE A 168 -0.99 -13.01 1.09
N ILE A 169 -1.83 -14.04 1.13
CA ILE A 169 -2.09 -14.82 2.34
C ILE A 169 -1.04 -15.94 2.44
N VAL A 170 -0.27 -15.92 3.52
CA VAL A 170 0.72 -16.94 3.87
C VAL A 170 0.19 -17.73 5.06
N ASN A 171 -0.22 -18.97 4.82
CA ASN A 171 -0.67 -19.88 5.88
C ASN A 171 0.43 -20.91 6.19
N TYR A 172 0.69 -21.18 7.46
CA TYR A 172 1.69 -22.17 7.88
C TYR A 172 1.32 -22.83 9.21
N GLU A 173 1.96 -23.96 9.52
CA GLU A 173 1.74 -24.80 10.71
C GLU A 173 2.95 -24.83 11.65
#